data_AF-A0A2V7XR59-F1
#
_entry.id   AF-A0A2V7XR59-F1
#
_cell.length_a   1.000
_cell.length_b   1.000
_cell.length_c   1.000
_cell.angle_alpha   90.00
_cell.angle_beta   90.00
_cell.angle_gamma   90.00
#
_symmetry.space_group_name_H-M   'P 1'
#
loop_
_entity.id
_entity.type
_entity.pdbx_description
1 polymer ?
#
loop_
_entity_poly.entity_id
_entity_poly.type
_entity_poly.pdbx_seq_one_letter_code
_entity_poly.pdbx_strand_id
1 'polypeptide(L)' 'MNRALLAVCLLLPAVPAHAARVQVFSIQGADCADCADRIRDQLKKTKGVGKVEFDKQKVELTVKLDDGV' A
#
# COMPACT_ATOMS: atom_id res chain seq x y z
N MET A 1 36.08 25.01 -28.23
CA MET A 1 34.97 25.16 -29.20
C MET A 1 34.32 23.79 -29.38
N ASN A 2 32.98 23.74 -29.41
CA ASN A 2 32.05 22.59 -29.34
C ASN A 2 31.80 22.08 -27.91
N ARG A 3 30.71 22.37 -27.18
CA ARG A 3 29.31 22.78 -27.50
C ARG A 3 28.60 21.87 -28.49
N ALA A 4 28.11 20.71 -28.04
CA ALA A 4 26.79 20.14 -28.38
C ALA A 4 26.65 18.72 -27.78
N LEU A 5 25.41 18.23 -27.66
CA LEU A 5 24.88 17.07 -26.92
C LEU A 5 24.67 17.38 -25.42
N LEU A 6 23.64 18.10 -24.97
CA LEU A 6 22.20 18.08 -25.33
C LEU A 6 21.55 16.68 -25.26
N ALA A 7 21.03 16.41 -24.06
CA ALA A 7 19.70 15.83 -23.81
C ALA A 7 19.35 14.51 -24.51
N VAL A 8 19.85 13.39 -23.97
CA VAL A 8 19.25 12.06 -24.18
C VAL A 8 18.65 11.60 -22.86
N CYS A 9 17.48 12.13 -22.50
CA CYS A 9 16.71 11.69 -21.33
C CYS A 9 15.20 11.58 -21.58
N LEU A 10 14.75 11.57 -22.84
CA LEU A 10 13.32 11.73 -23.20
C LEU A 10 12.71 10.51 -23.90
N LEU A 11 13.31 9.32 -23.75
CA LEU A 11 12.79 8.06 -24.30
C LEU A 11 12.59 7.00 -23.21
N LEU A 12 12.32 7.42 -21.97
CA LEU A 12 11.78 6.51 -20.96
C LEU A 12 10.27 6.42 -21.21
N PRO A 13 9.73 5.25 -21.63
CA PRO A 13 8.29 5.08 -21.59
C PRO A 13 7.87 5.31 -20.14
N ALA A 14 6.92 6.21 -19.91
CA ALA A 14 6.34 6.42 -18.60
C ALA A 14 5.73 5.08 -18.18
N VAL A 15 6.47 4.31 -17.36
CA VAL A 15 5.93 3.14 -16.69
C VAL A 15 4.67 3.63 -15.97
N PRO A 16 3.51 3.01 -16.21
CA PRO A 16 2.31 3.40 -15.49
C PRO A 16 2.62 3.19 -14.02
N ALA A 17 2.69 4.30 -13.28
CA ALA A 17 2.66 4.28 -11.83
C ALA A 17 1.31 3.66 -11.49
N HIS A 18 1.31 2.34 -11.35
CA HIS A 18 0.21 1.64 -10.72
C HIS A 18 0.03 2.37 -9.38
N ALA A 19 -1.17 2.90 -9.21
CA ALA A 19 -1.46 3.74 -8.07
C ALA A 19 -1.78 2.80 -6.90
N ALA A 20 -0.91 2.79 -5.89
CA ALA A 20 -1.15 2.06 -4.65
C ALA A 20 -2.59 2.33 -4.14
N ARG A 21 -3.38 1.26 -3.98
CA ARG A 21 -4.77 1.34 -3.53
C ARG A 21 -4.85 1.28 -2.02
N VAL A 22 -5.56 2.22 -1.42
CA VAL A 22 -5.87 2.24 0.01
C VAL A 22 -7.32 1.83 0.21
N GLN A 23 -7.55 0.84 1.06
CA GLN A 23 -8.88 0.40 1.47
C GLN A 23 -9.01 0.49 2.99
N VAL A 24 -10.16 0.96 3.46
CA VAL A 24 -10.49 1.09 4.89
C VAL A 24 -11.70 0.23 5.18
N PHE A 25 -11.60 -0.59 6.21
CA PHE A 25 -12.63 -1.53 6.64
C PHE A 25 -13.00 -1.27 8.10
N SER A 26 -14.29 -1.16 8.40
CA SER A 26 -14.77 -1.15 9.77
C SER A 26 -14.96 -2.58 10.27
N ILE A 27 -14.42 -2.90 11.45
CA ILE A 27 -14.41 -4.27 11.98
C ILE A 27 -15.46 -4.41 13.08
N GLN A 28 -16.49 -5.23 12.88
CA GLN A 28 -17.45 -5.53 13.95
C GLN A 28 -16.83 -6.46 14.99
N GLY A 29 -17.15 -6.26 16.28
CA GLY A 29 -16.68 -7.13 17.38
C GLY A 29 -15.25 -6.86 17.87
N ALA A 30 -14.76 -5.63 17.73
CA ALA A 30 -13.39 -5.26 18.09
C ALA A 30 -13.07 -5.15 19.59
N ASP A 31 -14.01 -5.52 20.48
CA ASP A 31 -13.76 -5.72 21.92
C ASP A 31 -12.75 -6.84 22.22
N CYS A 32 -12.38 -7.61 21.19
CA CYS A 32 -11.40 -8.67 21.31
C CYS A 32 -9.97 -8.10 21.40
N ALA A 33 -9.39 -8.18 22.60
CA ALA A 33 -8.07 -7.65 22.96
C ALA A 33 -6.96 -7.98 21.94
N ASP A 34 -6.97 -9.20 21.39
CA ASP A 34 -5.94 -9.72 20.48
C ASP A 34 -6.39 -9.85 19.01
N CYS A 35 -7.69 -9.69 18.70
CA CYS A 35 -8.18 -9.97 17.35
C CYS A 35 -7.56 -9.04 16.30
N ALA A 36 -7.42 -7.75 16.65
CA ALA A 36 -6.78 -6.76 15.78
C ALA A 36 -5.34 -7.16 15.42
N ASP A 37 -4.59 -7.62 16.41
CA ASP A 37 -3.20 -8.02 16.25
C ASP A 37 -3.09 -9.28 15.35
N ARG A 38 -3.95 -10.28 15.57
CA ARG A 38 -4.02 -11.48 14.73
C ARG A 38 -4.39 -11.17 13.28
N ILE A 39 -5.41 -10.33 13.05
CA ILE A 39 -5.84 -9.94 11.69
C ILE A 39 -4.70 -9.26 10.95
N ARG A 40 -4.04 -8.29 11.58
CA ARG A 40 -2.88 -7.60 11.01
C ARG A 40 -1.76 -8.58 10.65
N ASP A 41 -1.44 -9.51 11.54
CA ASP A 41 -0.34 -10.45 11.35
C ASP A 41 -0.62 -11.47 10.24
N GLN A 42 -1.88 -11.83 10.00
CA GLN A 42 -2.27 -12.63 8.84
C GLN A 42 -2.19 -11.81 7.55
N LEU A 43 -2.71 -10.58 7.54
CA LEU A 43 -2.72 -9.73 6.34
C LEU A 43 -1.32 -9.36 5.86
N LYS A 44 -0.35 -9.17 6.78
CA LYS A 44 1.06 -8.98 6.43
C LYS A 44 1.67 -10.15 5.65
N LYS A 45 1.10 -11.35 5.75
CA LYS A 45 1.56 -12.55 5.04
C LYS A 45 0.80 -12.76 3.73
N THR A 46 -0.25 -11.98 3.48
CA THR A 46 -1.07 -12.08 2.27
C THR A 46 -0.36 -11.40 1.11
N LYS A 47 -0.21 -12.12 -0.01
CA LYS A 47 0.37 -11.57 -1.24
C LYS A 47 -0.46 -10.38 -1.73
N GLY A 48 0.21 -9.28 -2.08
CA GLY A 48 -0.44 -8.06 -2.58
C GLY A 48 -0.81 -7.06 -1.51
N VAL A 49 -0.50 -7.33 -0.24
CA VAL A 49 -0.71 -6.39 0.87
C VAL A 49 0.63 -5.77 1.24
N GLY A 50 0.78 -4.48 0.95
CA GLY A 50 2.01 -3.73 1.23
C GLY A 50 2.06 -3.12 2.63
N LYS A 51 0.95 -2.53 3.09
CA LYS A 51 0.86 -1.93 4.43
C LYS A 51 -0.46 -2.25 5.10
N VAL A 52 -0.42 -2.51 6.41
CA VAL A 52 -1.61 -2.74 7.24
C VAL A 52 -1.50 -1.94 8.52
N GLU A 53 -2.53 -1.14 8.81
CA GLU A 53 -2.65 -0.33 10.02
C GLU A 53 -4.02 -0.56 10.65
N PHE A 54 -4.07 -0.64 11.98
CA PHE A 54 -5.32 -0.80 12.72
C PHE A 54 -5.46 0.31 13.75
N ASP A 55 -6.57 1.03 13.67
CA ASP A 55 -6.96 2.06 14.63
C ASP A 55 -7.91 1.43 15.66
N LYS A 56 -7.39 1.17 16.87
CA LYS A 56 -8.18 0.58 17.98
C LYS A 56 -9.26 1.53 18.51
N GLN A 57 -9.12 2.84 18.33
CA GLN A 57 -10.09 3.83 18.81
C GLN A 57 -11.29 3.91 17.87
N LYS A 58 -11.03 3.89 16.56
CA LYS A 58 -12.06 3.95 15.52
C LYS A 58 -12.59 2.58 15.10
N VAL A 59 -11.90 1.52 15.50
CA VAL A 59 -12.25 0.15 15.10
C VAL A 59 -12.16 -0.01 13.57
N GLU A 60 -11.08 0.54 13.00
CA GLU A 60 -10.84 0.59 11.57
C GLU A 60 -9.53 -0.09 11.19
N LEU A 61 -9.57 -0.88 10.11
CA LEU A 61 -8.43 -1.50 9.49
C LEU A 61 -8.15 -0.81 8.15
N THR A 62 -6.97 -0.22 8.01
CA THR A 62 -6.49 0.36 6.76
C THR A 62 -5.48 -0.57 6.11
N VAL A 63 -5.70 -0.90 4.83
CA VAL A 63 -4.84 -1.76 4.03
C VAL A 63 -4.39 -1.00 2.79
N LYS A 64 -3.08 -0.93 2.56
CA LYS A 64 -2.50 -0.54 1.27
C LYS A 64 -2.15 -1.80 0.50
N LEU A 65 -2.68 -1.91 -0.70
CA LEU A 65 -2.33 -2.96 -1.64
C LEU A 65 -1.09 -2.55 -2.43
N ASP A 66 -0.26 -3.56 -2.70
CA ASP A 66 0.84 -3.42 -3.64
C ASP A 66 0.31 -3.32 -5.07
N ASP A 67 1.14 -2.76 -5.94
CA ASP A 67 0.80 -2.56 -7.33
C ASP A 67 0.78 -3.87 -8.11
N GLY A 68 -0.29 -4.10 -8.88
CA GLY A 68 -0.38 -5.22 -9.83
C GLY A 68 -0.90 -6.55 -9.27
N VAL A 69 -1.67 -6.52 -8.16
CA VAL A 69 -2.49 -7.67 -7.69
C VAL A 69 -3.95 -7.58 -8.08
#